data_AF-A0A4Q5KRF3-F1
#
_entry.id   AF-A0A4Q5KRF3-F1
#
_cell.length_a   1.000
_cell.length_b   1.000
_cell.length_c   1.000
_cell.angle_alpha   90.00
_cell.angle_beta   90.00
_cell.angle_gamma   90.00
#
_symmetry.space_group_name_H-M   'P 1'
#
loop_
_entity.id
_entity.type
_entity.pdbx_description
1 polymer ?
#
loop_
_entity_poly.entity_id
_entity_poly.type
_entity_poly.pdbx_seq_one_letter_code
_entity_poly.pdbx_strand_id
1 'polypeptide(L)'
;MSDFDDFDGVEEFYKGTLRKLKSDIYDEFVLGVVSTNKVDIHGDQMSLEALKSTEIAINKHGLPLNAHHDPRIATFGRTLAAKMLTSRDGEKTYVLAVIATYSKSFYRPFPTEMRALNSAYIPTETDVSFGDVEIEYSNIELDEDIITCALANAPEFVATKPYIAVRKAADPVTILSIAIPASIALPFLTGYFNKLGEQTANHQERFASWLVNSIVKKVNKRVLYNFNTPYRGCLVEFIIETNSPVLIKDSINQITDASNNAKKLIDNLVDESPKRLVYVYHNDDKMWVPEHVTLGSGQVLTDRPYLMSMEEFGGLSIGARIAD
;
A
#
# COMPACT_ATOMS: atom_id res chain seq x y z
N MET A 1 1.89 -22.12 21.77
CA MET A 1 0.54 -22.63 22.11
C MET A 1 0.11 -22.30 23.54
N SER A 2 1.00 -21.90 24.47
CA SER A 2 0.64 -21.55 25.86
C SER A 2 -0.30 -20.35 26.02
N ASP A 3 -0.31 -19.43 25.05
CA ASP A 3 -1.09 -18.17 25.18
C ASP A 3 -2.57 -18.31 24.79
N PHE A 4 -3.01 -19.52 24.38
CA PHE A 4 -4.38 -19.77 23.93
C PHE A 4 -5.18 -20.70 24.85
N ASP A 5 -4.59 -21.19 25.94
CA ASP A 5 -5.23 -22.12 26.88
C ASP A 5 -6.41 -21.49 27.66
N ASP A 6 -6.49 -20.16 27.64
CA ASP A 6 -7.54 -19.34 28.26
C ASP A 6 -8.83 -19.23 27.42
N PHE A 7 -8.87 -19.83 26.22
CA PHE A 7 -10.00 -19.75 25.30
C PHE A 7 -10.52 -21.13 24.90
N ASP A 8 -11.83 -21.33 24.99
CA ASP A 8 -12.46 -22.57 24.57
C ASP A 8 -12.72 -22.59 23.05
N GLY A 9 -12.57 -23.77 22.43
CA GLY A 9 -12.88 -24.00 21.02
C GLY A 9 -11.85 -23.46 20.02
N VAL A 10 -10.67 -23.03 20.48
CA VAL A 10 -9.56 -22.58 19.63
C VAL A 10 -9.07 -23.70 18.71
N GLU A 11 -8.78 -24.86 19.28
CA GLU A 11 -8.25 -26.00 18.51
C GLU A 11 -9.27 -26.51 17.48
N GLU A 12 -10.56 -26.55 17.86
CA GLU A 12 -11.65 -26.92 16.96
C GLU A 12 -11.77 -25.93 15.79
N PHE A 13 -11.70 -24.63 16.08
CA PHE A 13 -11.72 -23.58 15.06
C PHE A 13 -10.55 -23.71 14.09
N TYR A 14 -9.32 -23.88 14.60
CA TYR A 14 -8.12 -24.02 13.78
C TYR A 14 -8.20 -25.26 12.88
N LYS A 15 -8.43 -26.45 13.47
CA LYS A 15 -8.55 -27.71 12.72
C LYS A 15 -9.74 -27.71 11.76
N GLY A 16 -10.84 -27.07 12.13
CA GLY A 16 -12.02 -26.91 11.26
C GLY A 16 -11.72 -26.03 10.05
N THR A 17 -10.96 -24.95 10.25
CA THR A 17 -10.53 -24.05 9.17
C THR A 17 -9.57 -24.75 8.20
N LEU A 18 -8.54 -25.43 8.71
CA LEU A 18 -7.59 -26.16 7.87
C LEU A 18 -8.28 -27.23 7.01
N ARG A 19 -9.26 -27.95 7.57
CA ARG A 19 -10.03 -28.96 6.80
C ARG A 19 -10.81 -28.35 5.63
N LYS A 20 -11.22 -27.09 5.73
CA LYS A 20 -12.07 -26.42 4.72
C LYS A 20 -11.25 -25.61 3.70
N LEU A 21 -10.18 -24.97 4.14
CA LEU A 21 -9.51 -23.91 3.38
C LEU A 21 -8.05 -24.22 3.02
N LYS A 22 -7.52 -25.37 3.44
CA LYS A 22 -6.19 -25.80 3.01
C LYS A 22 -6.17 -25.98 1.49
N SER A 23 -5.14 -25.46 0.85
CA SER A 23 -4.94 -25.45 -0.60
C SER A 23 -3.44 -25.39 -0.90
N ASP A 24 -3.05 -25.81 -2.11
CA ASP A 24 -1.65 -25.87 -2.57
C ASP A 24 -1.05 -24.47 -2.83
N ILE A 25 -1.88 -23.42 -2.77
CA ILE A 25 -1.43 -22.03 -2.84
C ILE A 25 -0.84 -21.52 -1.52
N TYR A 26 -0.84 -22.34 -0.45
CA TYR A 26 -0.34 -21.98 0.87
C TYR A 26 0.73 -22.95 1.35
N ASP A 27 1.81 -22.43 1.95
CA ASP A 27 2.90 -23.25 2.52
C ASP A 27 2.73 -23.45 4.02
N GLU A 28 2.49 -22.38 4.78
CA GLU A 28 2.38 -22.43 6.23
C GLU A 28 1.04 -21.87 6.73
N PHE A 29 0.60 -22.38 7.88
CA PHE A 29 -0.60 -21.93 8.56
C PHE A 29 -0.28 -21.61 10.02
N VAL A 30 -0.67 -20.42 10.46
CA VAL A 30 -0.44 -19.94 11.82
C VAL A 30 -1.77 -19.47 12.40
N LEU A 31 -2.00 -19.80 13.66
CA LEU A 31 -3.07 -19.19 14.44
C LEU A 31 -2.49 -17.99 15.20
N GLY A 32 -3.08 -16.82 15.02
CA GLY A 32 -2.61 -15.59 15.67
C GLY A 32 -3.75 -14.73 16.21
N VAL A 33 -3.43 -13.87 17.17
CA VAL A 33 -4.30 -12.75 17.57
C VAL A 33 -4.12 -11.63 16.56
N VAL A 34 -5.21 -11.16 15.96
CA VAL A 34 -5.17 -10.03 15.01
C VAL A 34 -5.76 -8.75 15.59
N SER A 35 -6.57 -8.84 16.64
CA SER A 35 -7.11 -7.69 17.34
C SER A 35 -7.57 -8.09 18.75
N THR A 36 -7.58 -7.15 19.69
CA THR A 36 -8.02 -7.38 21.06
C THR A 36 -8.56 -6.09 21.69
N ASN A 37 -9.47 -6.24 22.65
CA ASN A 37 -9.88 -5.15 23.55
C ASN A 37 -8.94 -5.03 24.78
N LYS A 38 -7.78 -5.70 24.79
CA LYS A 38 -6.73 -5.40 25.77
C LYS A 38 -6.11 -4.05 25.39
N VAL A 39 -5.86 -3.21 26.40
CA VAL A 39 -5.12 -1.96 26.22
C VAL A 39 -3.74 -2.29 25.63
N ASP A 40 -3.44 -1.70 24.46
CA ASP A 40 -2.18 -1.92 23.77
C ASP A 40 -1.04 -1.09 24.39
N ILE A 41 0.18 -1.24 23.86
CA ILE A 41 1.37 -0.50 24.34
C ILE A 41 1.26 1.02 24.11
N HIS A 42 0.29 1.47 23.31
CA HIS A 42 0.01 2.87 23.01
C HIS A 42 -1.15 3.42 23.85
N GLY A 43 -1.75 2.60 24.74
CA GLY A 43 -2.86 3.00 25.59
C GLY A 43 -4.23 2.90 24.92
N ASP A 44 -4.31 2.36 23.70
CA ASP A 44 -5.56 2.24 22.95
C ASP A 44 -6.27 0.92 23.25
N GLN A 45 -7.61 0.96 23.17
CA GLN A 45 -8.47 -0.21 23.34
C GLN A 45 -9.50 -0.30 22.20
N MET A 46 -9.59 -1.45 21.55
CA MET A 46 -10.60 -1.68 20.53
C MET A 46 -11.98 -1.95 21.18
N SER A 47 -13.03 -1.35 20.62
CA SER A 47 -14.41 -1.65 21.03
C SER A 47 -14.85 -3.03 20.56
N LEU A 48 -15.86 -3.62 21.23
CA LEU A 48 -16.40 -4.93 20.84
C LEU A 48 -17.01 -4.90 19.43
N GLU A 49 -17.62 -3.79 19.04
CA GLU A 49 -18.15 -3.57 17.69
C GLU A 49 -17.03 -3.60 16.65
N ALA A 50 -15.89 -2.96 16.95
CA ALA A 50 -14.72 -2.95 16.07
C ALA A 50 -14.11 -4.36 15.95
N LEU A 51 -14.04 -5.12 17.04
CA LEU A 51 -13.62 -6.53 17.02
C LEU A 51 -14.55 -7.38 16.15
N LYS A 52 -15.87 -7.21 16.31
CA LYS A 52 -16.86 -7.93 15.52
C LYS A 52 -16.79 -7.58 14.04
N SER A 53 -16.62 -6.30 13.73
CA SER A 53 -16.39 -5.82 12.36
C SER A 53 -15.14 -6.44 11.74
N THR A 54 -14.05 -6.55 12.52
CA THR A 54 -12.80 -7.20 12.09
C THR A 54 -13.02 -8.68 11.74
N GLU A 55 -13.72 -9.42 12.61
CA GLU A 55 -14.08 -10.83 12.34
C GLU A 55 -14.89 -10.97 11.04
N ILE A 56 -15.90 -10.12 10.84
CA ILE A 56 -16.74 -10.13 9.63
C ILE A 56 -15.91 -9.81 8.39
N ALA A 57 -15.05 -8.79 8.45
CA ALA A 57 -14.21 -8.39 7.33
C ALA A 57 -13.26 -9.51 6.90
N ILE A 58 -12.59 -10.16 7.87
CA ILE A 58 -11.70 -11.29 7.59
C ILE A 58 -12.49 -12.45 6.97
N ASN A 59 -13.61 -12.86 7.56
CA ASN A 59 -14.37 -14.01 7.06
C ASN A 59 -15.03 -13.76 5.70
N LYS A 60 -15.33 -12.50 5.36
CA LYS A 60 -15.93 -12.14 4.07
C LYS A 60 -14.90 -11.97 2.96
N HIS A 61 -13.77 -11.34 3.28
CA HIS A 61 -12.83 -10.88 2.26
C HIS A 61 -11.47 -11.56 2.33
N GLY A 62 -11.04 -12.05 3.50
CA GLY A 62 -9.67 -12.47 3.81
C GLY A 62 -8.68 -11.32 3.59
N LEU A 63 -8.10 -10.81 4.68
CA LEU A 63 -7.23 -9.64 4.62
C LEU A 63 -5.80 -10.04 4.22
N PRO A 64 -5.13 -9.32 3.31
CA PRO A 64 -3.76 -9.61 2.92
C PRO A 64 -2.81 -9.45 4.09
N LEU A 65 -1.78 -10.28 4.12
CA LEU A 65 -0.69 -10.18 5.08
C LEU A 65 0.41 -9.31 4.49
N ASN A 66 0.66 -8.17 5.12
CA ASN A 66 1.67 -7.19 4.71
C ASN A 66 2.64 -6.95 5.86
N ALA A 67 3.90 -6.70 5.53
CA ALA A 67 4.94 -6.38 6.48
C ALA A 67 4.88 -4.89 6.79
N HIS A 68 4.66 -4.51 8.06
CA HIS A 68 4.69 -3.11 8.53
C HIS A 68 3.85 -2.09 7.75
N HIS A 69 2.82 -2.54 7.00
CA HIS A 69 2.11 -1.72 6.00
C HIS A 69 2.98 -1.17 4.87
N ASP A 70 4.21 -1.67 4.70
CA ASP A 70 5.13 -1.24 3.67
C ASP A 70 4.61 -1.67 2.28
N PRO A 71 4.18 -0.71 1.43
CA PRO A 71 3.58 -1.04 0.15
C PRO A 71 4.59 -1.60 -0.87
N ARG A 72 5.90 -1.46 -0.62
CA ARG A 72 6.97 -2.03 -1.45
C ARG A 72 7.05 -3.54 -1.33
N ILE A 73 6.63 -4.07 -0.18
CA ILE A 73 6.65 -5.50 0.09
C ILE A 73 5.37 -6.12 -0.47
N ALA A 74 5.53 -7.07 -1.40
CA ALA A 74 4.40 -7.85 -1.90
C ALA A 74 3.75 -8.62 -0.76
N THR A 75 2.43 -8.82 -0.84
CA THR A 75 1.72 -9.61 0.16
C THR A 75 2.26 -11.03 0.19
N PHE A 76 2.56 -11.54 1.39
CA PHE A 76 3.16 -12.86 1.61
C PHE A 76 2.20 -13.88 2.18
N GLY A 77 0.94 -13.50 2.34
CA GLY A 77 -0.09 -14.37 2.87
C GLY A 77 -1.42 -13.66 2.98
N ARG A 78 -2.33 -14.26 3.73
CA ARG A 78 -3.60 -13.63 4.09
C ARG A 78 -4.20 -14.27 5.34
N THR A 79 -5.14 -13.56 5.96
CA THR A 79 -6.10 -14.17 6.88
C THR A 79 -7.12 -14.97 6.08
N LEU A 80 -7.41 -16.20 6.53
CA LEU A 80 -8.34 -17.12 5.90
C LEU A 80 -9.69 -17.13 6.60
N ALA A 81 -9.66 -17.11 7.93
CA ALA A 81 -10.84 -17.08 8.77
C ALA A 81 -10.49 -16.40 10.09
N ALA A 82 -11.47 -15.77 10.71
CA ALA A 82 -11.36 -15.21 12.04
C ALA A 82 -12.49 -15.69 12.94
N LYS A 83 -12.21 -15.72 14.24
CA LYS A 83 -13.20 -15.98 15.27
C LYS A 83 -12.96 -15.06 16.45
N MET A 84 -14.02 -14.37 16.86
CA MET A 84 -14.00 -13.60 18.10
C MET A 84 -14.23 -14.56 19.28
N LEU A 85 -13.33 -14.54 20.26
CA LEU A 85 -13.40 -15.35 21.47
C LEU A 85 -13.20 -14.47 22.70
N THR A 86 -13.95 -14.76 23.75
CA THR A 86 -13.81 -14.11 25.06
C THR A 86 -13.08 -15.06 26.01
N SER A 87 -12.17 -14.52 26.82
CA SER A 87 -11.44 -15.28 27.84
C SER A 87 -12.41 -15.86 28.88
N ARG A 88 -12.01 -16.94 29.55
CA ARG A 88 -12.86 -17.62 30.55
C ARG A 88 -13.30 -16.71 31.71
N ASP A 89 -12.49 -15.71 32.06
CA ASP A 89 -12.81 -14.70 33.07
C ASP A 89 -13.82 -13.63 32.57
N GLY A 90 -14.11 -13.59 31.27
CA GLY A 90 -15.01 -12.63 30.64
C GLY A 90 -14.40 -11.25 30.39
N GLU A 91 -13.16 -10.99 30.83
CA GLU A 91 -12.59 -9.64 30.83
C GLU A 91 -12.06 -9.22 29.45
N LYS A 92 -11.55 -10.18 28.68
CA LYS A 92 -10.83 -9.89 27.44
C LYS A 92 -11.46 -10.61 26.26
N THR A 93 -11.56 -9.90 25.15
CA THR A 93 -12.06 -10.41 23.88
C THR A 93 -10.98 -10.24 22.83
N TYR A 94 -10.71 -11.31 22.12
CA TYR A 94 -9.69 -11.41 21.10
C TYR A 94 -10.34 -11.84 19.79
N VAL A 95 -9.85 -11.28 18.68
CA VAL A 95 -10.10 -11.82 17.35
C VAL A 95 -8.90 -12.70 17.03
N LEU A 96 -9.12 -14.01 17.03
CA LEU A 96 -8.15 -14.97 16.52
C LEU A 96 -8.35 -15.11 15.02
N ALA A 97 -7.27 -15.26 14.27
CA ALA A 97 -7.32 -15.56 12.85
C ALA A 97 -6.40 -16.72 12.51
N VAL A 98 -6.87 -17.54 11.56
CA VAL A 98 -6.00 -18.48 10.84
C VAL A 98 -5.39 -17.70 9.69
N ILE A 99 -4.08 -17.59 9.72
CA ILE A 99 -3.24 -16.89 8.75
C ILE A 99 -2.53 -17.95 7.94
N ALA A 100 -2.43 -17.75 6.63
CA ALA A 100 -1.66 -18.62 5.76
C ALA A 100 -0.67 -17.81 4.92
N THR A 101 0.55 -18.32 4.77
CA THR A 101 1.56 -17.76 3.87
C THR A 101 1.41 -18.38 2.49
N TYR A 102 1.62 -17.60 1.44
CA TYR A 102 1.49 -18.08 0.07
C TYR A 102 2.63 -19.01 -0.32
N SER A 103 2.35 -20.04 -1.11
CA SER A 103 3.40 -20.91 -1.61
C SER A 103 4.26 -20.23 -2.68
N LYS A 104 5.49 -20.70 -2.90
CA LYS A 104 6.36 -20.15 -3.95
C LYS A 104 5.68 -20.09 -5.33
N SER A 105 4.83 -21.07 -5.64
CA SER A 105 4.06 -21.12 -6.91
C SER A 105 2.98 -20.04 -7.05
N PHE A 106 2.63 -19.36 -5.96
CA PHE A 106 1.72 -18.21 -6.00
C PHE A 106 2.36 -17.00 -6.69
N TYR A 107 3.69 -16.89 -6.59
CA TYR A 107 4.49 -15.85 -7.22
C TYR A 107 4.93 -16.27 -8.61
N ARG A 108 4.83 -15.35 -9.56
CA ARG A 108 5.37 -15.55 -10.92
C ARG A 108 6.33 -14.41 -11.26
N PRO A 109 7.39 -14.67 -12.03
CA PRO A 109 8.23 -13.59 -12.54
C PRO A 109 7.45 -12.70 -13.50
N PHE A 110 7.95 -11.49 -13.74
CA PHE A 110 7.42 -10.66 -14.81
C PHE A 110 7.64 -11.35 -16.17
N PRO A 111 6.65 -11.32 -17.09
CA PRO A 111 6.82 -11.86 -18.44
C PRO A 111 8.07 -11.26 -19.12
N THR A 112 8.95 -12.11 -19.66
CA THR A 112 10.24 -11.68 -20.22
C THR A 112 10.08 -10.75 -21.42
N GLU A 113 8.97 -10.90 -22.15
CA GLU A 113 8.56 -10.08 -23.30
C GLU A 113 8.26 -8.62 -22.91
N MET A 114 7.97 -8.35 -21.63
CA MET A 114 7.74 -6.99 -21.11
C MET A 114 9.03 -6.22 -20.79
N ARG A 115 10.21 -6.86 -20.87
CA ARG A 115 11.51 -6.19 -20.67
C ARG A 115 11.98 -5.40 -21.90
N ALA A 116 11.29 -5.53 -23.04
CA ALA A 116 11.66 -4.95 -24.34
C ALA A 116 10.74 -3.80 -24.80
N LEU A 117 10.17 -3.03 -23.87
CA LEU A 117 9.16 -2.00 -24.14
C LEU A 117 9.72 -0.71 -24.79
N ASN A 118 10.25 -0.82 -26.01
CA ASN A 118 10.78 0.30 -26.79
C ASN A 118 9.72 1.09 -27.60
N SER A 119 8.44 0.73 -27.55
CA SER A 119 7.40 1.57 -28.17
C SER A 119 7.12 2.77 -27.27
N ALA A 120 7.37 4.00 -27.73
CA ALA A 120 6.92 5.20 -27.02
C ALA A 120 5.38 5.17 -26.95
N TYR A 121 4.83 5.16 -25.73
CA TYR A 121 3.39 5.29 -25.54
C TYR A 121 2.99 6.74 -25.88
N ILE A 122 1.95 6.92 -26.69
CA ILE A 122 1.41 8.23 -27.04
C ILE A 122 0.15 8.42 -26.19
N PRO A 123 0.13 9.37 -25.24
CA PRO A 123 -1.07 9.62 -24.46
C PRO A 123 -2.21 10.16 -25.32
N THR A 124 -3.44 9.85 -24.91
CA THR A 124 -4.68 10.34 -25.51
C THR A 124 -5.37 11.36 -24.60
N GLU A 125 -6.34 12.12 -25.11
CA GLU A 125 -7.13 13.06 -24.31
C GLU A 125 -7.85 12.39 -23.13
N THR A 126 -8.19 11.11 -23.24
CA THR A 126 -8.81 10.34 -22.16
C THR A 126 -7.86 9.94 -21.04
N ASP A 127 -6.55 10.09 -21.25
CA ASP A 127 -5.53 9.86 -20.23
C ASP A 127 -5.30 11.06 -19.32
N VAL A 128 -5.92 12.21 -19.64
CA VAL A 128 -5.77 13.44 -18.87
C VAL A 128 -6.90 13.54 -17.87
N SER A 129 -6.63 13.18 -16.61
CA SER A 129 -7.48 13.58 -15.51
C SER A 129 -6.89 14.82 -14.85
N PHE A 130 -7.74 15.84 -14.71
CA PHE A 130 -7.54 16.94 -13.79
C PHE A 130 -8.32 16.61 -12.53
N GLY A 131 -7.66 16.70 -11.40
CA GLY A 131 -8.21 16.42 -10.08
C GLY A 131 -7.25 16.96 -9.04
N ASP A 132 -7.74 17.08 -7.82
CA ASP A 132 -6.92 17.56 -6.73
C ASP A 132 -5.93 16.48 -6.31
N VAL A 133 -4.73 16.90 -5.91
CA VAL A 133 -3.79 16.06 -5.17
C VAL A 133 -4.35 15.86 -3.78
N GLU A 134 -4.56 14.62 -3.37
CA GLU A 134 -5.06 14.28 -2.04
C GLU A 134 -3.94 13.68 -1.19
N ILE A 135 -3.88 14.09 0.08
CA ILE A 135 -2.92 13.57 1.05
C ILE A 135 -3.62 12.64 2.02
N GLU A 136 -3.00 11.48 2.27
CA GLU A 136 -3.38 10.57 3.34
C GLU A 136 -2.15 10.24 4.21
N TYR A 137 -2.33 10.32 5.53
CA TYR A 137 -1.28 10.01 6.50
C TYR A 137 -1.86 9.43 7.80
N SER A 138 -1.01 8.94 8.71
CA SER A 138 -1.42 8.52 10.04
C SER A 138 -0.88 9.48 11.10
N ASN A 139 -1.72 9.91 12.05
CA ASN A 139 -1.33 10.79 13.16
C ASN A 139 -0.28 10.15 14.10
N ILE A 140 -0.14 8.82 14.08
CA ILE A 140 0.90 8.10 14.84
C ILE A 140 2.26 8.22 14.13
N GLU A 141 2.24 8.36 12.80
CA GLU A 141 3.43 8.34 11.96
C GLU A 141 3.94 9.75 11.64
N LEU A 142 3.04 10.73 11.44
CA LEU A 142 3.38 12.11 11.10
C LEU A 142 2.58 13.07 11.98
N ASP A 143 3.24 14.16 12.35
CA ASP A 143 2.64 15.25 13.11
C ASP A 143 1.60 15.99 12.26
N GLU A 144 0.36 16.04 12.77
CA GLU A 144 -0.78 16.71 12.15
C GLU A 144 -0.53 18.20 11.93
N ASP A 145 0.24 18.87 12.81
CA ASP A 145 0.54 20.29 12.68
C ASP A 145 1.40 20.56 11.45
N ILE A 146 2.34 19.64 11.12
CA ILE A 146 3.17 19.75 9.92
C ILE A 146 2.29 19.68 8.66
N ILE A 147 1.35 18.74 8.62
CA ILE A 147 0.45 18.54 7.46
C ILE A 147 -0.51 19.73 7.33
N THR A 148 -1.15 20.14 8.42
CA THR A 148 -2.09 21.27 8.44
C THR A 148 -1.40 22.56 7.99
N CYS A 149 -0.20 22.85 8.49
CA CYS A 149 0.59 24.01 8.06
C CYS A 149 1.03 23.93 6.59
N ALA A 150 1.30 22.72 6.08
CA ALA A 150 1.67 22.52 4.68
C ALA A 150 0.48 22.76 3.73
N LEU A 151 -0.71 22.26 4.10
CA LEU A 151 -1.94 22.42 3.33
C LEU A 151 -2.43 23.88 3.28
N ALA A 152 -2.18 24.66 4.33
CA ALA A 152 -2.53 26.09 4.36
C ALA A 152 -1.85 26.93 3.25
N ASN A 153 -0.71 26.46 2.73
CA ASN A 153 0.04 27.13 1.66
C ASN A 153 0.17 26.24 0.41
N ALA A 154 -0.73 25.28 0.24
CA ALA A 154 -0.68 24.38 -0.90
C ALA A 154 -1.12 25.07 -2.21
N PRO A 155 -0.60 24.63 -3.37
CA PRO A 155 -1.14 25.03 -4.66
C PRO A 155 -2.65 24.73 -4.75
N GLU A 156 -3.36 25.47 -5.60
CA GLU A 156 -4.82 25.38 -5.76
C GLU A 156 -5.34 24.01 -6.20
N PHE A 157 -4.47 23.18 -6.78
CA PHE A 157 -4.77 21.82 -7.22
C PHE A 157 -4.45 20.77 -6.15
N VAL A 158 -4.22 21.17 -4.90
CA VAL A 158 -4.04 20.27 -3.76
C VAL A 158 -5.25 20.40 -2.84
N ALA A 159 -5.87 19.27 -2.51
CA ALA A 159 -7.01 19.23 -1.61
C ALA A 159 -6.62 19.75 -0.22
N THR A 160 -7.45 20.62 0.35
CA THR A 160 -7.16 21.25 1.65
C THR A 160 -7.46 20.35 2.86
N LYS A 161 -8.22 19.27 2.65
CA LYS A 161 -8.54 18.30 3.69
C LYS A 161 -7.77 17.01 3.45
N PRO A 162 -6.90 16.57 4.38
CA PRO A 162 -6.24 15.28 4.28
C PRO A 162 -7.18 14.15 4.75
N TYR A 163 -6.86 12.93 4.36
CA TYR A 163 -7.44 11.71 4.92
C TYR A 163 -6.55 11.16 6.04
N ILE A 164 -7.18 10.71 7.13
CA ILE A 164 -6.47 10.09 8.25
C ILE A 164 -6.56 8.57 8.11
N ALA A 165 -5.42 7.92 7.93
CA ALA A 165 -5.29 6.48 7.86
C ALA A 165 -5.03 5.87 9.24
N VAL A 166 -5.76 4.80 9.55
CA VAL A 166 -5.52 3.98 10.73
C VAL A 166 -4.60 2.83 10.33
N ARG A 167 -3.30 3.01 10.60
CA ARG A 167 -2.25 2.02 10.41
C ARG A 167 -1.62 1.69 11.75
N LYS A 168 -1.92 0.50 12.27
CA LYS A 168 -1.27 -0.03 13.46
C LYS A 168 -0.27 -1.11 13.07
N ALA A 169 0.97 -0.94 13.49
CA ALA A 169 2.08 -1.87 13.33
C ALA A 169 2.95 -1.81 14.59
N ALA A 170 3.59 -2.92 14.97
CA ALA A 170 4.50 -2.94 16.13
C ALA A 170 5.73 -2.05 15.92
N ASP A 171 6.21 -1.98 14.68
CA ASP A 171 7.24 -1.06 14.22
C ASP A 171 6.70 -0.34 12.97
N PRO A 172 6.09 0.85 13.13
CA PRO A 172 5.42 1.55 12.04
C PRO A 172 6.42 2.25 11.13
N VAL A 173 6.38 1.94 9.84
CA VAL A 173 7.06 2.77 8.84
C VAL A 173 6.25 4.04 8.64
N THR A 174 6.93 5.19 8.57
CA THR A 174 6.26 6.46 8.30
C THR A 174 5.89 6.57 6.83
N ILE A 175 4.60 6.61 6.51
CA ILE A 175 4.07 6.63 5.13
C ILE A 175 3.24 7.90 4.90
N LEU A 176 3.57 8.61 3.82
CA LEU A 176 2.76 9.70 3.27
C LEU A 176 2.22 9.27 1.90
N SER A 177 0.94 8.95 1.84
CA SER A 177 0.25 8.60 0.61
C SER A 177 -0.25 9.86 -0.08
N ILE A 178 0.05 10.00 -1.36
CA ILE A 178 -0.29 11.18 -2.15
C ILE A 178 -0.99 10.69 -3.42
N ALA A 179 -2.32 10.80 -3.47
CA ALA A 179 -3.06 10.54 -4.71
C ALA A 179 -2.79 11.69 -5.67
N ILE A 180 -2.16 11.40 -6.81
CA ILE A 180 -1.85 12.38 -7.84
C ILE A 180 -2.73 12.16 -9.07
N PRO A 181 -3.27 13.22 -9.68
CA PRO A 181 -3.97 13.11 -10.95
C PRO A 181 -2.99 12.66 -12.04
N ALA A 182 -3.51 12.00 -13.08
CA ALA A 182 -2.72 11.52 -14.19
C ALA A 182 -1.97 12.67 -14.89
N SER A 183 -2.52 13.88 -14.85
CA SER A 183 -1.88 15.10 -15.35
C SER A 183 -0.57 15.47 -14.63
N ILE A 184 -0.33 15.07 -13.39
CA ILE A 184 0.98 15.26 -12.71
C ILE A 184 1.94 14.13 -13.06
N ALA A 185 1.41 12.93 -13.30
CA ALA A 185 2.20 11.74 -13.60
C ALA A 185 2.64 11.64 -15.08
N LEU A 186 2.00 12.37 -16.01
CA LEU A 186 2.15 12.20 -17.46
C LEU A 186 2.29 13.53 -18.23
N PRO A 187 3.46 14.19 -18.26
CA PRO A 187 3.70 15.28 -19.20
C PRO A 187 3.64 14.77 -20.66
N PHE A 188 2.73 15.38 -21.43
CA PHE A 188 2.35 15.01 -22.79
C PHE A 188 3.36 15.50 -23.83
N LEU A 189 3.74 14.64 -24.81
CA LEU A 189 4.88 14.88 -25.72
C LEU A 189 4.56 15.14 -27.21
N THR A 190 3.35 15.52 -27.63
CA THR A 190 3.13 15.84 -29.07
C THR A 190 2.31 17.10 -29.37
N GLY A 191 2.93 18.06 -30.05
CA GLY A 191 2.37 19.06 -31.01
C GLY A 191 1.15 19.89 -30.59
N TYR A 192 0.00 19.24 -30.41
CA TYR A 192 -1.25 19.85 -29.91
C TYR A 192 -1.16 20.16 -28.41
N PHE A 193 -0.27 19.46 -27.70
CA PHE A 193 -0.09 19.49 -26.26
C PHE A 193 0.95 20.49 -25.75
N ASN A 194 1.52 21.40 -26.56
CA ASN A 194 2.58 22.29 -26.05
C ASN A 194 2.10 23.20 -24.89
N LYS A 195 0.88 23.75 -24.96
CA LYS A 195 0.31 24.55 -23.86
C LYS A 195 -0.08 23.70 -22.65
N LEU A 196 -0.68 22.54 -22.88
CA LEU A 196 -1.07 21.62 -21.81
C LEU A 196 0.15 20.98 -21.14
N GLY A 197 1.18 20.68 -21.92
CA GLY A 197 2.47 20.16 -21.46
C GLY A 197 3.23 21.20 -20.64
N GLU A 198 3.22 22.48 -21.05
CA GLU A 198 3.77 23.58 -20.25
C GLU A 198 3.00 23.74 -18.92
N GLN A 199 1.66 23.68 -18.95
CA GLN A 199 0.83 23.73 -17.74
C GLN A 199 1.10 22.53 -16.80
N THR A 200 1.16 21.32 -17.34
CA THR A 200 1.48 20.11 -16.57
C THR A 200 2.88 20.17 -15.97
N ALA A 201 3.90 20.55 -16.75
CA ALA A 201 5.26 20.68 -16.26
C ALA A 201 5.34 21.72 -15.12
N ASN A 202 4.61 22.82 -15.25
CA ASN A 202 4.48 23.83 -14.20
C ASN A 202 3.77 23.27 -12.95
N HIS A 203 2.67 22.53 -13.11
CA HIS A 203 1.99 21.87 -11.99
C HIS A 203 2.91 20.89 -11.26
N GLN A 204 3.66 20.06 -12.00
CA GLN A 204 4.63 19.12 -11.44
C GLN A 204 5.75 19.85 -10.69
N GLU A 205 6.30 20.94 -11.24
CA GLU A 205 7.33 21.74 -10.59
C GLU A 205 6.82 22.43 -9.32
N ARG A 206 5.62 23.03 -9.38
CA ARG A 206 4.96 23.67 -8.23
C ARG A 206 4.65 22.66 -7.14
N PHE A 207 4.15 21.49 -7.53
CA PHE A 207 3.88 20.38 -6.62
C PHE A 207 5.16 19.90 -5.93
N ALA A 208 6.21 19.59 -6.70
CA ALA A 208 7.48 19.12 -6.15
C ALA A 208 8.09 20.17 -5.21
N SER A 209 8.06 21.45 -5.60
CA SER A 209 8.58 22.55 -4.80
C SER A 209 7.79 22.74 -3.50
N TRP A 210 6.46 22.66 -3.56
CA TRP A 210 5.61 22.71 -2.38
C TRP A 210 5.85 21.52 -1.46
N LEU A 211 5.81 20.28 -1.97
CA LEU A 211 6.01 19.08 -1.17
C LEU A 211 7.36 19.14 -0.42
N VAL A 212 8.43 19.50 -1.14
CA VAL A 212 9.77 19.62 -0.56
C VAL A 212 9.83 20.68 0.53
N ASN A 213 9.33 21.89 0.26
CA ASN A 213 9.49 23.03 1.16
C ASN A 213 8.52 22.98 2.34
N SER A 214 7.32 22.47 2.13
CA SER A 214 6.24 22.48 3.12
C SER A 214 6.22 21.23 3.99
N ILE A 215 6.63 20.08 3.45
CA ILE A 215 6.55 18.79 4.15
C ILE A 215 7.94 18.19 4.37
N VAL A 216 8.68 17.84 3.31
CA VAL A 216 9.93 17.05 3.41
C VAL A 216 10.94 17.69 4.36
N LYS A 217 11.21 18.99 4.19
CA LYS A 217 12.16 19.73 5.05
C LYS A 217 11.71 19.85 6.50
N LYS A 218 10.40 19.85 6.78
CA LYS A 218 9.86 19.98 8.14
C LYS A 218 9.82 18.65 8.88
N VAL A 219 9.47 17.57 8.17
CA VAL A 219 9.43 16.21 8.74
C VAL A 219 10.83 15.74 9.14
N ASN A 220 11.85 16.03 8.33
CA ASN A 220 13.27 15.78 8.63
C ASN A 220 13.60 14.36 9.15
N LYS A 221 12.85 13.35 8.71
CA LYS A 221 13.11 11.93 8.92
C LYS A 221 12.80 11.16 7.62
N ARG A 222 13.21 9.90 7.55
CA ARG A 222 12.87 9.05 6.41
C ARG A 222 11.36 8.81 6.38
N VAL A 223 10.78 9.00 5.20
CA VAL A 223 9.36 8.78 4.93
C VAL A 223 9.25 7.98 3.64
N LEU A 224 8.32 7.02 3.61
CA LEU A 224 7.83 6.41 2.39
C LEU A 224 6.80 7.34 1.74
N TYR A 225 7.22 8.05 0.70
CA TYR A 225 6.31 8.83 -0.13
C TYR A 225 5.72 7.92 -1.19
N ASN A 226 4.40 7.71 -1.15
CA ASN A 226 3.67 6.87 -2.09
C ASN A 226 2.80 7.74 -3.01
N PHE A 227 3.31 8.06 -4.19
CA PHE A 227 2.53 8.75 -5.21
C PHE A 227 1.68 7.74 -5.95
N ASN A 228 0.36 7.85 -5.84
CA ASN A 228 -0.54 6.86 -6.41
C ASN A 228 -1.53 7.46 -7.41
N THR A 229 -1.84 6.71 -8.45
CA THR A 229 -2.77 7.14 -9.50
C THR A 229 -3.49 5.93 -10.11
N PRO A 230 -4.81 5.99 -10.34
CA PRO A 230 -5.52 4.89 -10.97
C PRO A 230 -5.33 4.90 -12.49
N TYR A 231 -5.15 3.72 -13.08
CA TYR A 231 -5.16 3.52 -14.53
C TYR A 231 -5.86 2.20 -14.90
N ARG A 232 -6.92 2.26 -15.71
CA ARG A 232 -7.70 1.08 -16.18
C ARG A 232 -8.11 0.10 -15.05
N GLY A 233 -8.48 0.63 -13.88
CA GLY A 233 -8.87 -0.19 -12.73
C GLY A 233 -7.71 -0.84 -11.97
N CYS A 234 -6.47 -0.52 -12.34
CA CYS A 234 -5.25 -0.81 -11.60
C CYS A 234 -4.81 0.43 -10.81
N LEU A 235 -4.49 0.28 -9.52
CA LEU A 235 -3.83 1.32 -8.74
C LEU A 235 -2.31 1.27 -9.02
N VAL A 236 -1.75 2.33 -9.58
CA VAL A 236 -0.30 2.46 -9.79
C VAL A 236 0.30 3.25 -8.65
N GLU A 237 1.35 2.73 -8.03
CA GLU A 237 2.03 3.34 -6.88
C GLU A 237 3.51 3.53 -7.18
N PHE A 238 3.99 4.75 -7.04
CA PHE A 238 5.39 5.13 -7.15
C PHE A 238 5.92 5.48 -5.76
N ILE A 239 6.75 4.60 -5.21
CA ILE A 239 7.23 4.69 -3.83
C ILE A 239 8.70 5.07 -3.77
N ILE A 240 9.03 6.10 -2.99
CA ILE A 240 10.39 6.44 -2.61
C ILE A 240 10.51 6.56 -1.09
N GLU A 241 11.50 5.89 -0.51
CA GLU A 241 11.88 6.10 0.89
C GLU A 241 13.06 7.05 0.97
N THR A 242 12.85 8.25 1.52
CA THR A 242 13.95 9.21 1.68
C THR A 242 13.59 10.29 2.69
N ASN A 243 14.59 11.04 3.12
CA ASN A 243 14.43 12.35 3.77
C ASN A 243 15.06 13.47 2.95
N SER A 244 15.58 13.16 1.75
CA SER A 244 16.33 14.09 0.91
C SER A 244 15.40 14.89 0.02
N PRO A 245 15.33 16.22 0.19
CA PRO A 245 14.65 17.13 -0.74
C PRO A 245 15.02 16.92 -2.20
N VAL A 246 16.30 16.62 -2.46
CA VAL A 246 16.83 16.44 -3.82
C VAL A 246 16.28 15.17 -4.43
N LEU A 247 16.30 14.05 -3.69
CA LEU A 247 15.80 12.77 -4.21
C LEU A 247 14.28 12.79 -4.45
N ILE A 248 13.51 13.52 -3.64
CA ILE A 248 12.06 13.71 -3.88
C ILE A 248 11.82 14.50 -5.17
N LYS A 249 12.57 15.58 -5.39
CA LYS A 249 12.42 16.36 -6.62
C LYS A 249 12.85 15.54 -7.84
N ASP A 250 13.98 14.84 -7.75
CA ASP A 250 14.50 13.96 -8.81
C ASP A 250 13.49 12.84 -9.15
N SER A 251 12.89 12.20 -8.15
CA SER A 251 11.94 11.10 -8.38
C SER A 251 10.63 11.57 -9.01
N ILE A 252 10.10 12.71 -8.59
CA ILE A 252 8.93 13.34 -9.22
C ILE A 252 9.22 13.68 -10.67
N ASN A 253 10.38 14.26 -10.98
CA ASN A 253 10.75 14.60 -12.37
C ASN A 253 10.79 13.37 -13.28
N GLN A 254 11.12 12.20 -12.74
CA GLN A 254 11.20 10.94 -13.48
C GLN A 254 9.91 10.12 -13.52
N ILE A 255 8.87 10.56 -12.80
CA ILE A 255 7.61 9.81 -12.68
C ILE A 255 6.92 9.62 -14.04
N THR A 256 7.18 10.50 -15.00
CA THR A 256 6.69 10.44 -16.39
C THR A 256 7.07 9.13 -17.08
N ASP A 257 8.36 8.82 -17.09
CA ASP A 257 8.88 7.66 -17.82
C ASP A 257 8.39 6.38 -17.15
N ALA A 258 8.35 6.39 -15.82
CA ALA A 258 7.77 5.31 -15.03
C ALA A 258 6.28 5.10 -15.32
N SER A 259 5.52 6.19 -15.44
CA SER A 259 4.08 6.13 -15.76
C SER A 259 3.83 5.62 -17.17
N ASN A 260 4.64 6.02 -18.15
CA ASN A 260 4.58 5.46 -19.50
C ASN A 260 4.87 3.95 -19.51
N ASN A 261 5.84 3.49 -18.72
CA ASN A 261 6.13 2.08 -18.57
C ASN A 261 5.01 1.32 -17.84
N ALA A 262 4.41 1.93 -16.81
CA ALA A 262 3.29 1.36 -16.08
C ALA A 262 2.08 1.14 -16.99
N LYS A 263 1.76 2.09 -17.87
CA LYS A 263 0.67 1.95 -18.85
C LYS A 263 0.88 0.75 -19.77
N LYS A 264 2.07 0.65 -20.37
CA LYS A 264 2.42 -0.48 -21.24
C LYS A 264 2.31 -1.81 -20.49
N LEU A 265 2.79 -1.85 -19.26
CA LEU A 265 2.74 -3.05 -18.42
C LEU A 265 1.28 -3.45 -18.12
N ILE A 266 0.43 -2.50 -17.74
CA ILE A 266 -0.99 -2.72 -17.48
C ILE A 266 -1.74 -3.17 -18.74
N ASP A 267 -1.47 -2.53 -19.87
CA ASP A 267 -2.13 -2.86 -21.14
C ASP A 267 -1.77 -4.27 -21.61
N ASN A 268 -0.52 -4.70 -21.42
CA ASN A 268 -0.09 -6.06 -21.73
C ASN A 268 -0.63 -7.10 -20.74
N LEU A 269 -1.06 -6.70 -19.55
CA LEU A 269 -1.64 -7.56 -18.52
C LEU A 269 -3.18 -7.51 -18.52
N VAL A 270 -3.82 -6.83 -19.46
CA VAL A 270 -5.27 -6.54 -19.41
C VAL A 270 -6.14 -7.78 -19.18
N ASP A 271 -5.77 -8.91 -19.80
CA ASP A 271 -6.49 -10.19 -19.69
C ASP A 271 -6.36 -10.82 -18.28
N GLU A 272 -5.32 -10.46 -17.53
CA GLU A 272 -5.07 -10.91 -16.16
C GLU A 272 -5.66 -9.95 -15.10
N SER A 273 -6.27 -8.85 -15.56
CA SER A 273 -6.96 -7.85 -14.75
C SER A 273 -6.09 -7.29 -13.60
N PRO A 274 -4.97 -6.60 -13.89
CA PRO A 274 -4.08 -6.06 -12.87
C PRO A 274 -4.85 -5.11 -11.95
N LYS A 275 -4.63 -5.25 -10.63
CA LYS A 275 -5.32 -4.46 -9.60
C LYS A 275 -4.40 -3.47 -8.92
N ARG A 276 -3.12 -3.80 -8.79
CA ARG A 276 -2.12 -2.96 -8.12
C ARG A 276 -0.76 -3.16 -8.77
N LEU A 277 -0.08 -2.09 -9.12
CA LEU A 277 1.26 -2.11 -9.70
C LEU A 277 2.15 -1.16 -8.90
N VAL A 278 3.22 -1.70 -8.33
CA VAL A 278 4.14 -0.95 -7.48
C VAL A 278 5.47 -0.75 -8.18
N TYR A 279 5.92 0.51 -8.22
CA TYR A 279 7.26 0.92 -8.60
C TYR A 279 8.00 1.46 -7.38
N VAL A 280 9.29 1.14 -7.30
CA VAL A 280 10.19 1.68 -6.28
C VAL A 280 11.28 2.51 -6.94
N TYR A 281 11.55 3.69 -6.39
CA TYR A 281 12.65 4.53 -6.87
C TYR A 281 13.99 4.02 -6.32
N HIS A 282 14.89 3.63 -7.21
CA HIS A 282 16.24 3.23 -6.87
C HIS A 282 17.13 4.46 -6.83
N ASN A 283 17.64 4.80 -5.63
CA ASN A 283 18.42 6.02 -5.42
C ASN A 283 19.76 6.02 -6.18
N ASP A 284 20.42 4.86 -6.26
CA ASP A 284 21.75 4.72 -6.89
C ASP A 284 21.66 4.82 -8.41
N ASP A 285 20.69 4.11 -9.00
CA ASP A 285 20.44 4.10 -10.44
C ASP A 285 19.62 5.31 -10.91
N LYS A 286 19.06 6.07 -9.96
CA LYS A 286 18.12 7.18 -10.18
C LYS A 286 17.03 6.79 -11.17
N MET A 287 16.32 5.70 -10.93
CA MET A 287 15.25 5.26 -11.82
C MET A 287 14.13 4.55 -11.06
N TRP A 288 12.94 4.56 -11.64
CA TRP A 288 11.80 3.79 -11.17
C TRP A 288 11.86 2.36 -11.70
N VAL A 289 11.80 1.38 -10.79
CA VAL A 289 11.84 -0.04 -11.12
C VAL A 289 10.51 -0.69 -10.73
N PRO A 290 9.86 -1.48 -11.61
CA PRO A 290 8.66 -2.22 -11.24
C PRO A 290 9.04 -3.30 -10.23
N GLU A 291 8.36 -3.30 -9.10
CA GLU A 291 8.68 -4.14 -7.95
C GLU A 291 7.74 -5.36 -7.88
N HIS A 292 6.43 -5.12 -7.94
CA HIS A 292 5.43 -6.18 -8.01
C HIS A 292 4.10 -5.71 -8.63
N VAL A 293 3.33 -6.69 -9.14
CA VAL A 293 1.93 -6.50 -9.59
C VAL A 293 1.04 -7.51 -8.89
N THR A 294 -0.08 -7.04 -8.34
CA THR A 294 -1.17 -7.90 -7.87
C THR A 294 -2.25 -8.00 -8.94
N LEU A 295 -2.60 -9.22 -9.33
CA LEU A 295 -3.60 -9.52 -10.37
C LEU A 295 -5.01 -9.68 -9.79
N GLY A 296 -6.03 -9.69 -10.66
CA GLY A 296 -7.42 -9.89 -10.26
C GLY A 296 -7.68 -11.25 -9.59
N SER A 297 -6.86 -12.25 -9.91
CA SER A 297 -6.85 -13.57 -9.26
C SER A 297 -6.24 -13.55 -7.84
N GLY A 298 -5.59 -12.45 -7.45
CA GLY A 298 -4.82 -12.31 -6.23
C GLY A 298 -3.34 -12.69 -6.38
N GLN A 299 -2.96 -13.43 -7.44
CA GLN A 299 -1.55 -13.79 -7.69
C GLN A 299 -0.66 -12.55 -7.84
N VAL A 300 0.61 -12.73 -7.49
CA VAL A 300 1.61 -11.66 -7.55
C VAL A 300 2.64 -11.94 -8.63
N LEU A 301 2.90 -10.95 -9.49
CA LEU A 301 4.06 -10.91 -10.36
C LEU A 301 5.19 -10.16 -9.67
N THR A 302 6.37 -10.77 -9.52
CA THR A 302 7.57 -10.12 -8.98
C THR A 302 8.83 -10.86 -9.40
N ASP A 303 9.91 -10.11 -9.67
CA ASP A 303 11.23 -10.67 -9.96
C ASP A 303 12.10 -10.81 -8.70
N ARG A 304 11.64 -10.34 -7.52
CA ARG A 304 12.38 -10.51 -6.27
C ARG A 304 12.18 -11.91 -5.68
N PRO A 305 13.25 -12.55 -5.16
CA PRO A 305 13.14 -13.85 -4.51
C PRO A 305 12.30 -13.79 -3.22
N TYR A 306 11.44 -14.79 -3.04
CA TYR A 306 10.44 -15.02 -1.97
C TYR A 306 11.00 -15.17 -0.53
N LEU A 307 12.26 -14.84 -0.26
CA LEU A 307 12.84 -15.08 1.07
C LEU A 307 12.56 -13.89 1.99
N MET A 308 11.38 -13.93 2.59
CA MET A 308 11.04 -13.15 3.78
C MET A 308 10.47 -14.16 4.76
N SER A 309 11.32 -14.81 5.55
CA SER A 309 10.84 -15.65 6.64
C SER A 309 10.05 -14.77 7.61
N MET A 310 8.91 -15.27 8.13
CA MET A 310 8.13 -14.55 9.16
C MET A 310 8.99 -14.09 10.36
N GLU A 311 10.13 -14.72 10.59
CA GLU A 311 11.12 -14.36 11.62
C GLU A 311 11.89 -13.06 11.35
N GLU A 312 12.00 -12.60 10.09
CA GLU A 312 12.69 -11.35 9.75
C GLU A 312 11.82 -10.10 9.95
N PHE A 313 10.50 -10.27 9.98
CA PHE A 313 9.55 -9.19 10.23
C PHE A 313 9.12 -9.24 11.69
N GLY A 314 9.64 -8.34 12.51
CA GLY A 314 9.35 -8.22 13.95
C GLY A 314 7.88 -7.88 14.30
N GLY A 315 6.93 -8.04 13.37
CA GLY A 315 5.49 -7.88 13.60
C GLY A 315 4.63 -7.94 12.32
N LEU A 316 3.39 -8.40 12.46
CA LEU A 316 2.35 -8.39 11.42
C LEU A 316 1.50 -7.12 11.49
N SER A 317 0.93 -6.69 10.36
CA SER A 317 0.21 -5.43 10.25
C SER A 317 -1.15 -5.58 9.56
N ILE A 318 -2.22 -4.99 10.10
CA ILE A 318 -3.57 -4.93 9.50
C ILE A 318 -4.07 -3.48 9.53
N GLY A 319 -4.67 -3.03 8.42
CA GLY A 319 -5.06 -1.64 8.21
C GLY A 319 -6.47 -1.54 7.64
N ALA A 320 -7.17 -0.45 7.95
CA ALA A 320 -8.48 -0.12 7.41
C ALA A 320 -8.56 1.38 7.10
N ARG A 321 -9.37 1.76 6.10
CA ARG A 321 -9.79 3.14 5.87
C ARG A 321 -11.09 3.40 6.63
N ILE A 322 -11.14 4.49 7.39
CA ILE A 322 -12.41 5.02 7.90
C ILE A 322 -12.92 5.97 6.82
N ALA A 323 -14.07 5.66 6.23
CA ALA A 323 -14.80 6.61 5.41
C ALA A 323 -15.79 7.34 6.33
N ASP A 324 -15.75 8.67 6.30
CA ASP A 324 -16.86 9.50 6.80
C ASP A 324 -18.07 9.35 5.86
#